data_AF-A0A2E0F362-F1
#
_entry.id   AF-A0A2E0F362-F1
#
_cell.length_a   1.000
_cell.length_b   1.000
_cell.length_c   1.000
_cell.angle_alpha   90.00
_cell.angle_beta   90.00
_cell.angle_gamma   90.00
#
_symmetry.space_group_name_H-M   'P 1'
#
loop_
_entity.id
_entity.type
_entity.pdbx_description
1 polymer ?
#
loop_
_entity_poly.entity_id
_entity_poly.type
_entity_poly.pdbx_seq_one_letter_code
_entity_poly.pdbx_strand_id
1 'polypeptide(L)'
;VWTDFPTLEGVEPQTPGLSEIVLSGNWRPSLSVTGVDGMPSLKDAGNVLRTHTSLKLSMRIPPGVDADSAQAAMVSALESDPPHGAHVTFSTDAAANGFSAPAMTATFRDALNEASIATFGNPMQVFFEGGTIPFLAMMQEKFPNADFLVTGSLGPGGNAHGPDEKLHIPATKAVTTCLAAAIASLNA
;
A
#
# COMPACT_ATOMS: atom_id res chain seq x y z
N VAL A 1 -9.42 -7.48 10.87
CA VAL A 1 -8.12 -7.18 10.22
C VAL A 1 -7.30 -8.44 10.01
N TRP A 2 -6.65 -9.04 11.02
CA TRP A 2 -5.87 -10.28 10.81
C TRP A 2 -6.75 -11.49 10.49
N THR A 3 -7.85 -11.66 11.23
CA THR A 3 -8.77 -12.80 11.10
C THR A 3 -9.50 -12.88 9.76
N ASP A 4 -9.41 -11.82 8.95
CA ASP A 4 -10.04 -11.77 7.63
C ASP A 4 -9.15 -12.39 6.54
N PHE A 5 -7.87 -12.67 6.84
CA PHE A 5 -6.96 -13.35 5.93
C PHE A 5 -7.12 -14.87 6.00
N PRO A 6 -7.06 -15.58 4.85
CA PRO A 6 -7.17 -17.03 4.80
C PRO A 6 -5.86 -17.70 5.19
N THR A 7 -5.48 -17.64 6.47
CA THR A 7 -4.25 -18.25 6.98
C THR A 7 -4.45 -19.71 7.38
N LEU A 8 -3.36 -20.48 7.34
CA LEU A 8 -3.37 -21.86 7.85
C LEU A 8 -3.47 -21.88 9.38
N GLU A 9 -3.89 -23.02 9.93
CA GLU A 9 -3.93 -23.24 11.38
C GLU A 9 -2.55 -23.00 12.00
N GLY A 10 -2.52 -22.26 13.11
CA GLY A 10 -1.29 -21.93 13.85
C GLY A 10 -0.45 -20.80 13.25
N VAL A 11 -0.85 -20.21 12.12
CA VAL A 11 -0.16 -19.03 11.56
C VAL A 11 -0.57 -17.78 12.33
N GLU A 12 0.42 -17.08 12.85
CA GLU A 12 0.27 -15.83 13.60
C GLU A 12 0.78 -14.62 12.77
N PRO A 13 0.25 -13.41 13.02
CA PRO A 13 0.77 -12.21 12.37
C PRO A 13 2.21 -11.95 12.84
N GLN A 14 3.07 -11.49 11.91
CA GLN A 14 4.44 -11.09 12.25
C GLN A 14 4.51 -10.05 13.37
N THR A 15 3.53 -9.13 13.42
CA THR A 15 3.39 -8.13 14.48
C THR A 15 2.02 -8.29 15.14
N PRO A 16 1.91 -9.03 16.26
CA PRO A 16 0.64 -9.23 16.92
C PRO A 16 0.12 -7.95 17.60
N GLY A 17 -1.20 -7.80 17.65
CA GLY A 17 -1.88 -6.64 18.21
C GLY A 17 -2.49 -5.74 17.14
N LEU A 18 -3.71 -5.24 17.38
CA LEU A 18 -4.46 -4.47 16.39
C LEU A 18 -3.72 -3.18 15.96
N SER A 19 -3.21 -2.41 16.93
CA SER A 19 -2.44 -1.19 16.65
C SER A 19 -1.18 -1.49 15.85
N GLU A 20 -0.48 -2.57 16.20
CA GLU A 20 0.75 -2.98 15.52
C GLU A 20 0.48 -3.39 14.07
N ILE A 21 -0.60 -4.13 13.81
CA ILE A 21 -1.01 -4.49 12.44
C ILE A 21 -1.36 -3.24 11.63
N VAL A 22 -2.10 -2.29 12.22
CA VAL A 22 -2.46 -1.03 11.54
C VAL A 22 -1.21 -0.19 11.25
N LEU A 23 -0.25 -0.11 12.17
CA LEU A 23 1.02 0.60 11.94
C LEU A 23 1.87 -0.11 10.89
N SER A 24 1.98 -1.43 10.95
CA SER A 24 2.76 -2.23 9.98
C SER A 24 2.18 -2.13 8.57
N GLY A 25 0.86 -2.04 8.44
CA GLY A 25 0.20 -1.90 7.14
C GLY A 25 0.31 -0.51 6.50
N ASN A 26 0.68 0.53 7.26
CA ASN A 26 0.50 1.93 6.82
C ASN A 26 1.69 2.87 7.06
N TRP A 27 2.44 2.64 8.14
CA TRP A 27 3.42 3.60 8.67
C TRP A 27 4.79 2.98 8.95
N ARG A 28 5.00 1.70 8.64
CA ARG A 28 6.29 1.02 8.75
C ARG A 28 6.72 0.47 7.40
N PRO A 29 8.03 0.37 7.14
CA PRO A 29 8.51 -0.28 5.93
C PRO A 29 8.14 -1.76 5.93
N SER A 30 7.89 -2.31 4.75
CA SER A 30 7.59 -3.73 4.56
C SER A 30 8.29 -4.25 3.30
N LEU A 31 9.10 -5.29 3.46
CA LEU A 31 9.82 -5.95 2.39
C LEU A 31 9.09 -7.24 2.00
N SER A 32 8.82 -7.41 0.71
CA SER A 32 8.25 -8.63 0.16
C SER A 32 9.15 -9.19 -0.95
N VAL A 33 9.33 -10.50 -0.95
CA VAL A 33 9.90 -11.22 -2.11
C VAL A 33 8.73 -11.56 -3.04
N THR A 34 8.72 -10.95 -4.22
CA THR A 34 7.61 -11.07 -5.20
C THR A 34 7.95 -11.95 -6.40
N GLY A 35 9.19 -12.42 -6.47
CA GLY A 35 9.66 -13.31 -7.52
C GLY A 35 11.00 -13.91 -7.18
N VAL A 36 11.30 -15.07 -7.77
CA VAL A 36 12.57 -15.78 -7.66
C VAL A 36 12.94 -16.37 -9.01
N ASP A 37 14.22 -16.32 -9.34
CA ASP A 37 14.81 -16.95 -10.52
C ASP A 37 16.14 -17.65 -10.15
N GLY A 38 16.61 -18.56 -11.00
CA GLY A 38 17.79 -19.39 -10.75
C GLY A 38 17.54 -20.54 -9.77
N MET A 39 16.28 -20.87 -9.47
CA MET A 39 15.88 -22.03 -8.68
C MET A 39 15.06 -23.01 -9.53
N PRO A 40 15.42 -24.31 -9.59
CA PRO A 40 14.59 -25.31 -10.25
C PRO A 40 13.28 -25.54 -9.48
N SER A 41 12.26 -26.03 -10.18
CA SER A 41 11.05 -26.52 -9.53
C SER A 41 11.38 -27.69 -8.59
N LEU A 42 10.56 -27.93 -7.56
CA LEU A 42 10.76 -29.07 -6.65
C LEU A 42 10.77 -30.43 -7.37
N LYS A 43 10.04 -30.54 -8.49
CA LYS A 43 9.98 -31.76 -9.30
C LYS A 43 11.29 -32.01 -10.05
N ASP A 44 11.94 -30.95 -10.50
CA ASP A 44 13.13 -31.02 -11.37
C ASP A 44 14.44 -30.82 -10.59
N ALA A 45 14.35 -30.42 -9.33
CA ALA A 45 15.51 -30.21 -8.46
C ALA A 45 16.28 -31.52 -8.20
N GLY A 46 17.60 -31.45 -8.30
CA GLY A 46 18.53 -32.52 -7.92
C GLY A 46 19.59 -32.01 -6.95
N ASN A 47 20.69 -32.77 -6.79
CA ASN A 47 21.78 -32.45 -5.86
C ASN A 47 22.88 -31.59 -6.52
N VAL A 48 22.48 -30.50 -7.19
CA VAL A 48 23.41 -29.61 -7.91
C VAL A 48 23.63 -28.32 -7.14
N LEU A 49 24.89 -27.89 -7.04
CA LEU A 49 25.22 -26.56 -6.55
C LEU A 49 24.79 -25.52 -7.61
N ARG A 50 23.81 -24.69 -7.26
CA ARG A 50 23.28 -23.66 -8.18
C ARG A 50 24.32 -22.56 -8.40
N THR A 51 24.37 -22.02 -9.61
CA THR A 51 25.34 -20.99 -10.00
C THR A 51 24.99 -19.59 -9.50
N HIS A 52 23.69 -19.29 -9.32
CA HIS A 52 23.20 -18.00 -8.84
C HIS A 52 21.79 -18.15 -8.24
N THR A 53 21.31 -17.07 -7.60
CA THR A 53 19.91 -16.88 -7.19
C THR A 53 19.55 -15.44 -7.45
N SER A 54 18.36 -15.20 -8.00
CA SER A 54 17.83 -13.85 -8.19
C SER A 54 16.49 -13.72 -7.47
N LEU A 55 16.28 -12.60 -6.79
CA LEU A 55 15.04 -12.31 -6.06
C LEU A 55 14.50 -10.96 -6.51
N LYS A 56 13.20 -10.88 -6.76
CA LYS A 56 12.51 -9.59 -6.95
C LYS A 56 12.02 -9.09 -5.61
N LEU A 57 12.62 -8.00 -5.15
CA LEU A 57 12.30 -7.37 -3.87
C LEU A 57 11.35 -6.19 -4.09
N SER A 58 10.25 -6.15 -3.34
CA SER A 58 9.32 -5.03 -3.29
C SER A 58 9.35 -4.41 -1.89
N MET A 59 9.83 -3.18 -1.79
CA MET A 59 9.89 -2.44 -0.52
C MET A 59 8.80 -1.38 -0.49
N ARG A 60 7.87 -1.50 0.47
CA ARG A 60 6.99 -0.39 0.87
C ARG A 60 7.75 0.51 1.84
N ILE A 61 7.62 1.81 1.66
CA ILE A 61 8.17 2.83 2.56
C ILE A 61 7.03 3.66 3.17
N PRO A 62 7.17 4.12 4.43
CA PRO A 62 6.20 5.03 5.03
C PRO A 62 6.11 6.38 4.28
N PRO A 63 4.97 7.07 4.32
CA PRO A 63 4.89 8.46 3.86
C PRO A 63 5.91 9.35 4.58
N GLY A 64 6.54 10.27 3.84
CA GLY A 64 7.58 11.18 4.35
C GLY A 64 9.01 10.62 4.29
N VAL A 65 9.20 9.35 3.96
CA VAL A 65 10.51 8.80 3.59
C VAL A 65 10.79 9.13 2.12
N ASP A 66 11.98 9.69 1.85
CA ASP A 66 12.47 9.92 0.50
C ASP A 66 12.83 8.59 -0.18
N ALA A 67 12.17 8.29 -1.29
CA ALA A 67 12.24 7.00 -1.97
C ALA A 67 13.61 6.76 -2.62
N ASP A 68 14.24 7.80 -3.16
CA ASP A 68 15.58 7.70 -3.75
C ASP A 68 16.64 7.40 -2.69
N SER A 69 16.54 8.05 -1.52
CA SER A 69 17.39 7.77 -0.37
C SER A 69 17.19 6.35 0.16
N ALA A 70 15.94 5.88 0.25
CA ALA A 70 15.64 4.51 0.68
C ALA A 70 16.19 3.47 -0.33
N GLN A 71 16.04 3.74 -1.63
CA GLN A 71 16.59 2.90 -2.69
C GLN A 71 18.12 2.84 -2.63
N ALA A 72 18.79 3.98 -2.47
CA ALA A 72 20.25 4.03 -2.33
C ALA A 72 20.74 3.28 -1.08
N ALA A 73 20.00 3.38 0.03
CA ALA A 73 20.29 2.62 1.23
C ALA A 73 20.15 1.10 1.02
N MET A 74 19.14 0.65 0.25
CA MET A 74 18.99 -0.76 -0.10
C MET A 74 20.12 -1.27 -1.00
N VAL A 75 20.52 -0.52 -2.03
CA VAL A 75 21.66 -0.87 -2.89
C VAL A 75 22.91 -1.06 -2.05
N SER A 76 23.24 -0.04 -1.23
CA SER A 76 24.39 -0.07 -0.34
C SER A 76 24.35 -1.26 0.62
N ALA A 77 23.22 -1.49 1.29
CA ALA A 77 23.08 -2.57 2.26
C ALA A 77 23.18 -3.98 1.65
N LEU A 78 22.76 -4.16 0.39
CA LEU A 78 22.77 -5.47 -0.26
C LEU A 78 24.09 -5.78 -0.97
N GLU A 79 24.79 -4.77 -1.49
CA GLU A 79 26.02 -4.97 -2.25
C GLU A 79 27.30 -4.82 -1.43
N SER A 80 27.24 -4.16 -0.25
CA SER A 80 28.42 -3.93 0.58
C SER A 80 28.87 -5.20 1.30
N ASP A 81 30.19 -5.45 1.30
CA ASP A 81 30.86 -6.56 1.98
C ASP A 81 30.23 -7.95 1.67
N PRO A 82 30.20 -8.36 0.38
CA PRO A 82 29.56 -9.60 0.01
C PRO A 82 30.29 -10.79 0.66
N PRO A 83 29.56 -11.66 1.36
CA PRO A 83 30.18 -12.75 2.12
C PRO A 83 30.93 -13.69 1.17
N HIS A 84 32.12 -14.12 1.61
CA HIS A 84 32.94 -15.10 0.91
C HIS A 84 33.32 -14.72 -0.53
N GLY A 85 33.34 -13.42 -0.86
CA GLY A 85 33.69 -12.95 -2.21
C GLY A 85 32.61 -13.23 -3.26
N ALA A 86 31.36 -13.41 -2.84
CA ALA A 86 30.23 -13.56 -3.75
C ALA A 86 30.07 -12.34 -4.66
N HIS A 87 29.56 -12.55 -5.87
CA HIS A 87 29.15 -11.47 -6.76
C HIS A 87 27.70 -11.12 -6.49
N VAL A 88 27.46 -9.95 -5.91
CA VAL A 88 26.11 -9.45 -5.60
C VAL A 88 25.86 -8.18 -6.41
N THR A 89 24.69 -8.11 -7.03
CA THR A 89 24.21 -6.92 -7.76
C THR A 89 22.74 -6.70 -7.44
N PHE A 90 22.34 -5.44 -7.27
CA PHE A 90 20.98 -5.03 -7.01
C PHE A 90 20.54 -3.95 -8.01
N SER A 91 19.77 -4.37 -9.02
CA SER A 91 19.20 -3.46 -10.02
C SER A 91 17.85 -2.93 -9.55
N THR A 92 17.65 -1.62 -9.65
CA THR A 92 16.45 -0.94 -9.12
C THR A 92 15.49 -0.53 -10.23
N ASP A 93 14.20 -0.63 -9.94
CA ASP A 93 13.14 0.01 -10.72
C ASP A 93 13.00 1.50 -10.33
N ALA A 94 12.02 2.22 -10.87
CA ALA A 94 11.74 3.60 -10.48
C ALA A 94 11.24 3.69 -9.03
N ALA A 95 11.89 4.54 -8.22
CA ALA A 95 11.47 4.86 -6.88
C ALA A 95 10.19 5.73 -6.90
N ALA A 96 9.35 5.58 -5.87
CA ALA A 96 8.14 6.38 -5.71
C ALA A 96 7.91 6.78 -4.25
N ASN A 97 7.76 8.09 -4.02
CA ASN A 97 7.42 8.63 -2.70
C ASN A 97 6.00 8.24 -2.28
N GLY A 98 5.83 8.06 -0.97
CA GLY A 98 4.51 7.92 -0.36
C GLY A 98 3.73 9.24 -0.37
N PHE A 99 2.43 9.17 -0.11
CA PHE A 99 1.54 10.33 0.01
C PHE A 99 0.97 10.42 1.42
N SER A 100 0.96 11.62 2.00
CA SER A 100 0.32 11.90 3.28
C SER A 100 -0.56 13.13 3.12
N ALA A 101 -1.87 12.94 3.05
CA ALA A 101 -2.80 14.05 2.82
C ALA A 101 -2.64 15.14 3.91
N PRO A 102 -2.68 16.44 3.55
CA PRO A 102 -2.78 17.50 4.54
C PRO A 102 -4.08 17.37 5.33
N ALA A 103 -4.15 18.04 6.48
CA ALA A 103 -5.37 18.08 7.26
C ALA A 103 -6.50 18.73 6.46
N MET A 104 -7.64 18.04 6.33
CA MET A 104 -8.83 18.60 5.67
C MET A 104 -9.29 19.86 6.38
N THR A 105 -9.72 20.85 5.61
CA THR A 105 -10.45 22.02 6.12
C THR A 105 -11.73 21.60 6.84
N ALA A 106 -12.20 22.41 7.80
CA ALA A 106 -13.44 22.12 8.54
C ALA A 106 -14.63 22.00 7.58
N THR A 107 -14.79 22.96 6.67
CA THR A 107 -15.86 22.97 5.67
C THR A 107 -15.87 21.70 4.82
N PHE A 108 -14.71 21.25 4.33
CA PHE A 108 -14.64 20.03 3.52
C PHE A 108 -14.96 18.77 4.33
N ARG A 109 -14.44 18.68 5.55
CA ARG A 109 -14.72 17.58 6.47
C ARG A 109 -16.21 17.50 6.81
N ASP A 110 -16.84 18.62 7.11
CA ASP A 110 -18.24 18.67 7.52
C ASP A 110 -19.16 18.27 6.36
N ALA A 111 -18.89 18.78 5.14
CA ALA A 111 -19.61 18.38 3.93
C ALA A 111 -19.53 16.86 3.65
N LEU A 112 -18.34 16.27 3.79
CA LEU A 112 -18.15 14.83 3.65
C LEU A 112 -18.86 14.04 4.76
N ASN A 113 -18.83 14.53 5.99
CA ASN A 113 -19.43 13.86 7.14
C ASN A 113 -20.96 13.84 7.05
N GLU A 114 -21.58 14.97 6.70
CA GLU A 114 -23.03 15.07 6.47
C GLU A 114 -23.48 14.15 5.33
N ALA A 115 -22.76 14.18 4.20
CA ALA A 115 -23.05 13.31 3.06
C ALA A 115 -22.89 11.82 3.41
N SER A 116 -21.89 11.48 4.22
CA SER A 116 -21.65 10.11 4.70
C SER A 116 -22.79 9.64 5.61
N ILE A 117 -23.23 10.47 6.56
CA ILE A 117 -24.36 10.13 7.44
C ILE A 117 -25.64 9.95 6.61
N ALA A 118 -25.89 10.84 5.63
CA ALA A 118 -27.06 10.74 4.76
C ALA A 118 -27.06 9.48 3.87
N THR A 119 -25.88 9.02 3.42
CA THR A 119 -25.76 7.92 2.45
C THR A 119 -25.53 6.56 3.10
N PHE A 120 -24.70 6.51 4.14
CA PHE A 120 -24.25 5.29 4.82
C PHE A 120 -24.78 5.15 6.25
N GLY A 121 -25.45 6.17 6.80
CA GLY A 121 -25.91 6.20 8.19
C GLY A 121 -24.78 6.33 9.22
N ASN A 122 -23.54 6.55 8.79
CA ASN A 122 -22.35 6.57 9.63
C ASN A 122 -21.47 7.78 9.30
N PRO A 123 -20.76 8.35 10.29
CA PRO A 123 -19.81 9.43 10.06
C PRO A 123 -18.65 8.97 9.17
N MET A 124 -18.08 9.92 8.42
CA MET A 124 -16.92 9.63 7.58
C MET A 124 -15.72 9.18 8.44
N GLN A 125 -14.85 8.35 7.87
CA GLN A 125 -13.64 7.89 8.53
C GLN A 125 -12.42 8.20 7.66
N VAL A 126 -11.32 8.58 8.31
CA VAL A 126 -10.00 8.71 7.66
C VAL A 126 -9.18 7.49 8.05
N PHE A 127 -8.54 6.87 7.07
CA PHE A 127 -7.59 5.80 7.29
C PHE A 127 -6.44 5.95 6.29
N PHE A 128 -5.37 5.20 6.55
CA PHE A 128 -4.22 5.09 5.65
C PHE A 128 -4.33 3.79 4.86
N GLU A 129 -3.72 3.76 3.69
CA GLU A 129 -3.66 2.58 2.83
C GLU A 129 -2.20 2.23 2.56
N GLY A 130 -1.83 0.95 2.67
CA GLY A 130 -0.47 0.45 2.48
C GLY A 130 -0.01 0.38 1.02
N GLY A 131 -0.93 0.65 0.09
CA GLY A 131 -0.65 0.77 -1.33
C GLY A 131 0.20 1.99 -1.70
N THR A 132 0.48 2.14 -3.00
CA THR A 132 1.19 3.33 -3.52
C THR A 132 0.53 3.74 -4.82
N ILE A 133 0.16 5.03 -4.89
CA ILE A 133 -0.32 5.69 -6.10
C ILE A 133 0.65 6.86 -6.33
N PRO A 134 1.75 6.67 -7.09
CA PRO A 134 2.82 7.67 -7.21
C PRO A 134 2.32 9.05 -7.65
N PHE A 135 1.23 9.07 -8.43
CA PHE A 135 0.58 10.30 -8.86
C PHE A 135 0.14 11.21 -7.70
N LEU A 136 -0.26 10.65 -6.56
CA LEU A 136 -0.69 11.45 -5.41
C LEU A 136 0.46 12.26 -4.81
N ALA A 137 1.65 11.66 -4.67
CA ALA A 137 2.83 12.37 -4.21
C ALA A 137 3.21 13.52 -5.16
N MET A 138 3.17 13.26 -6.48
CA MET A 138 3.41 14.29 -7.50
C MET A 138 2.38 15.44 -7.43
N MET A 139 1.10 15.13 -7.20
CA MET A 139 0.07 16.16 -7.04
C MET A 139 0.24 16.96 -5.74
N GLN A 140 0.66 16.31 -4.65
CA GLN A 140 0.93 17.00 -3.38
C GLN A 140 2.08 18.01 -3.51
N GLU A 141 3.17 17.63 -4.19
CA GLU A 141 4.28 18.54 -4.44
C GLU A 141 3.86 19.72 -5.34
N LYS A 142 3.09 19.43 -6.40
CA LYS A 142 2.66 20.44 -7.36
C LYS A 142 1.60 21.40 -6.80
N PHE A 143 0.73 20.90 -5.92
CA PHE A 143 -0.41 21.64 -5.36
C PHE A 143 -0.40 21.55 -3.83
N PRO A 144 0.55 22.19 -3.15
CA PRO A 144 0.75 22.03 -1.70
C PRO A 144 -0.42 22.54 -0.85
N ASN A 145 -1.27 23.40 -1.43
CA ASN A 145 -2.43 23.99 -0.75
C ASN A 145 -3.77 23.36 -1.18
N ALA A 146 -3.76 22.28 -1.97
CA ALA A 146 -4.98 21.59 -2.36
C ALA A 146 -5.52 20.71 -1.22
N ASP A 147 -6.85 20.66 -1.10
CA ASP A 147 -7.51 19.60 -0.34
C ASP A 147 -7.47 18.29 -1.15
N PHE A 148 -7.18 17.18 -0.48
CA PHE A 148 -7.12 15.86 -1.09
C PHE A 148 -8.19 14.94 -0.52
N LEU A 149 -8.96 14.32 -1.41
CA LEU A 149 -9.84 13.21 -1.08
C LEU A 149 -9.51 12.01 -1.95
N VAL A 150 -8.81 11.06 -1.35
CA VAL A 150 -8.50 9.77 -1.97
C VAL A 150 -9.48 8.76 -1.41
N THR A 151 -10.35 8.23 -2.27
CA THR A 151 -11.41 7.31 -1.83
C THR A 151 -11.78 6.35 -2.95
N GLY A 152 -12.56 5.33 -2.62
CA GLY A 152 -13.04 4.32 -3.55
C GLY A 152 -13.97 3.34 -2.85
N SER A 153 -14.48 2.37 -3.62
CA SER A 153 -15.38 1.32 -3.11
C SER A 153 -14.71 -0.05 -2.99
N LEU A 154 -13.38 -0.10 -3.02
CA LEU A 154 -12.63 -1.35 -2.85
C LEU A 154 -12.58 -1.69 -1.36
N GLY A 155 -13.50 -2.56 -0.93
CA GLY A 155 -13.59 -3.07 0.44
C GLY A 155 -13.17 -4.54 0.56
N PRO A 156 -13.38 -5.16 1.73
CA PRO A 156 -13.11 -6.58 1.96
C PRO A 156 -13.73 -7.47 0.88
N GLY A 157 -12.92 -8.40 0.35
CA GLY A 157 -13.31 -9.31 -0.73
C GLY A 157 -13.32 -8.70 -2.13
N GLY A 158 -12.89 -7.44 -2.32
CA GLY A 158 -12.73 -6.84 -3.66
C GLY A 158 -11.53 -7.40 -4.45
N ASN A 159 -10.52 -7.93 -3.76
CA ASN A 159 -9.38 -8.66 -4.31
C ASN A 159 -8.60 -7.93 -5.42
N ALA A 160 -8.33 -6.63 -5.28
CA ALA A 160 -7.48 -5.93 -6.24
C ALA A 160 -6.12 -6.65 -6.40
N HIS A 161 -5.73 -6.89 -7.65
CA HIS A 161 -4.52 -7.63 -8.04
C HIS A 161 -4.51 -9.12 -7.63
N GLY A 162 -5.66 -9.66 -7.21
CA GLY A 162 -5.84 -11.05 -6.83
C GLY A 162 -6.81 -11.79 -7.76
N PRO A 163 -7.01 -13.10 -7.57
CA PRO A 163 -8.07 -13.83 -8.24
C PRO A 163 -9.44 -13.29 -7.84
N ASP A 164 -10.39 -13.34 -8.78
CA ASP A 164 -11.77 -12.89 -8.61
C ASP A 164 -11.90 -11.42 -8.17
N GLU A 165 -11.04 -10.54 -8.70
CA GLU A 165 -11.16 -9.09 -8.53
C GLU A 165 -12.56 -8.62 -8.94
N LYS A 166 -13.22 -7.86 -8.06
CA LYS A 166 -14.61 -7.45 -8.25
C LYS A 166 -14.96 -6.15 -7.56
N LEU A 167 -16.01 -5.52 -8.10
CA LEU A 167 -16.57 -4.28 -7.61
C LEU A 167 -17.88 -4.54 -6.85
N HIS A 168 -17.98 -4.04 -5.63
CA HIS A 168 -19.24 -4.11 -4.87
C HIS A 168 -20.21 -3.01 -5.32
N ILE A 169 -21.11 -3.34 -6.26
CA ILE A 169 -22.02 -2.37 -6.91
C ILE A 169 -22.78 -1.46 -5.94
N PRO A 170 -23.39 -1.95 -4.83
CA PRO A 170 -24.05 -1.06 -3.87
C PRO A 170 -23.09 -0.06 -3.23
N ALA A 171 -21.86 -0.48 -2.90
CA ALA A 171 -20.87 0.39 -2.28
C ALA A 171 -20.37 1.45 -3.27
N THR A 172 -20.14 1.08 -4.53
CA THR A 172 -19.76 2.05 -5.58
C THR A 172 -20.83 3.11 -5.76
N LYS A 173 -22.11 2.71 -5.89
CA LYS A 173 -23.22 3.66 -6.01
C LYS A 173 -23.28 4.59 -4.79
N ALA A 174 -23.15 4.04 -3.59
CA ALA A 174 -23.16 4.83 -2.36
C ALA A 174 -21.99 5.82 -2.29
N VAL A 175 -20.76 5.41 -2.59
CA VAL A 175 -19.60 6.32 -2.63
C VAL A 175 -19.82 7.42 -3.66
N THR A 176 -20.29 7.10 -4.87
CA THR A 176 -20.60 8.10 -5.90
C THR A 176 -21.65 9.10 -5.42
N THR A 177 -22.75 8.64 -4.81
CA THR A 177 -23.81 9.52 -4.28
C THR A 177 -23.27 10.42 -3.16
N CYS A 178 -22.51 9.85 -2.22
CA CYS A 178 -21.91 10.60 -1.12
C CYS A 178 -21.00 11.72 -1.62
N LEU A 179 -20.14 11.43 -2.61
CA LEU A 179 -19.25 12.42 -3.21
C LEU A 179 -20.02 13.51 -3.95
N ALA A 180 -21.04 13.15 -4.72
CA ALA A 180 -21.88 14.12 -5.41
C ALA A 180 -22.59 15.07 -4.43
N ALA A 181 -23.12 14.55 -3.32
CA ALA A 181 -23.78 15.34 -2.29
C ALA A 181 -22.80 16.30 -1.58
N ALA A 182 -21.61 15.82 -1.21
CA ALA A 182 -20.59 16.65 -0.58
C ALA A 182 -20.09 17.77 -1.52
N ILE A 183 -19.85 17.46 -2.79
CA ILE A 183 -19.43 18.49 -3.77
C ILE A 183 -20.55 19.51 -3.99
N ALA A 184 -21.81 19.07 -4.04
CA ALA A 184 -22.94 19.98 -4.19
C ALA A 184 -23.08 20.95 -3.01
N SER A 185 -22.85 20.49 -1.77
CA SER A 185 -22.94 21.35 -0.58
C SER A 185 -21.79 22.37 -0.46
N LEU A 186 -20.60 22.06 -0.98
CA LEU A 186 -19.48 23.01 -1.02
C LEU A 186 -19.70 24.19 -1.97
N ASN A 187 -20.65 24.07 -2.90
CA ASN A 187 -20.96 25.10 -3.89
C ASN A 187 -22.26 25.88 -3.57
N ALA A 188 -22.90 25.59 -2.44
CA ALA A 188 -24.13 26.24 -1.97
C ALA A 188 -23.81 27.42 -1.04
#